data_AF-A0A0J9SLM7-F1
#
_entry.id   AF-A0A0J9SLM7-F1
#
_cell.length_a   1.000
_cell.length_b   1.000
_cell.length_c   1.000
_cell.angle_alpha   90.00
_cell.angle_beta   90.00
_cell.angle_gamma   90.00
#
_symmetry.space_group_name_H-M   'P 1'
#
loop_
_entity.id
_entity.type
_entity.pdbx_description
1 polymer ?
#
loop_
_entity_poly.entity_id
_entity_poly.type
_entity_poly.pdbx_seq_one_letter_code
_entity_poly.pdbx_strand_id
1 'polypeptide(L)'
;MNICCSLEKIIENWDSICIVNEYEKCTCCDYLLYWLYSKIVEDNLRFNIIFMIYNKLETLMQRICTGKGKKCSVNRVYDVKDLKKKKVLLDFLLNYNSIKRKLQESSNENKRKYCNYIYYIFELYNEIIKTQSVLYDKEKELFKEIFNGDKNDELDSLNKKCLGKCLNLVFNEKNKIFCYEKKQTKVDDYVHKLFKLRKPLNYDNLKELPSSKIYDELSKDENDTTYDKYCKDKFNSNQQKTDLTNLCKKIARNVKTKLSSIKEKEKNYNDRCLYFNYWTYEEIRKIYSNNANYIYNIPTFTIILNALQDIYNEITNDEVGIKSKALNDQINKIIKESKDGKEKNPGLKINTLIKNFKLTEDEPCLYNVVCGLGECKEMKDLFDYFKNYDYIINCNISTDRRKYQKYCEYVTYINELYDDYIGECCTYFMNSAHVDRCPKFFKCDEKYNPYNLYSKLGCKDEKKDDDFKIVHNPGPIDYEVILKSAKSFSSTSNHLLNDTFFIITSAIWGVIGILFLYFLYYKVITEYKKNSEYVIILSKILFNMYLKFLN
;
A
#
# COMPACT_ATOMS: atom_id res chain seq x y z
N MET A 1 -10.67 -18.30 0.18
CA MET A 1 -11.71 -19.37 0.25
C MET A 1 -11.61 -20.21 1.52
N ASN A 2 -10.43 -20.36 2.16
CA ASN A 2 -10.25 -21.16 3.40
C ASN A 2 -10.90 -20.57 4.67
N ILE A 3 -10.88 -19.25 4.88
CA ILE A 3 -11.34 -18.62 6.14
C ILE A 3 -12.83 -18.88 6.42
N CYS A 4 -13.69 -18.83 5.39
CA CYS A 4 -15.12 -19.08 5.56
C CYS A 4 -15.40 -20.51 6.02
N CYS A 5 -14.72 -21.51 5.46
CA CYS A 5 -14.86 -22.91 5.88
C CYS A 5 -14.32 -23.13 7.30
N SER A 6 -13.24 -22.44 7.69
CA SER A 6 -12.74 -22.48 9.07
C SER A 6 -13.72 -21.85 10.05
N LEU A 7 -14.34 -20.72 9.69
CA LEU A 7 -15.38 -20.08 10.50
C LEU A 7 -16.59 -21.00 10.68
N GLU A 8 -17.07 -21.64 9.62
CA GLU A 8 -18.18 -22.59 9.68
C GLU A 8 -17.89 -23.73 10.68
N LYS A 9 -16.69 -24.33 10.62
CA LYS A 9 -16.27 -25.37 11.58
C LYS A 9 -16.19 -24.89 13.03
N ILE A 10 -15.67 -23.67 13.25
CA ILE A 10 -15.61 -23.08 14.59
C ILE A 10 -17.02 -22.86 15.14
N ILE A 11 -17.95 -22.44 14.28
CA ILE A 11 -19.33 -22.17 14.65
C ILE A 11 -20.11 -23.46 14.94
N GLU A 12 -19.91 -24.51 14.15
CA GLU A 12 -20.52 -25.84 14.38
C GLU A 12 -20.10 -26.44 15.73
N ASN A 13 -18.88 -26.14 16.17
CA ASN A 13 -18.31 -26.62 17.42
C ASN A 13 -18.27 -25.54 18.51
N TRP A 14 -19.10 -24.51 18.41
CA TRP A 14 -18.95 -23.33 19.28
C TRP A 14 -19.10 -23.65 20.76
N ASP A 15 -20.06 -24.49 21.14
CA ASP A 15 -20.31 -24.83 22.54
C ASP A 15 -19.20 -25.69 23.15
N SER A 16 -18.41 -26.41 22.33
CA SER A 16 -17.22 -27.14 22.77
C SER A 16 -15.95 -26.29 22.76
N ILE A 17 -15.92 -25.21 21.97
CA ILE A 17 -14.81 -24.26 21.91
C ILE A 17 -14.92 -23.19 23.00
N CYS A 18 -16.11 -22.68 23.26
CA CYS A 18 -16.38 -21.64 24.24
C CYS A 18 -16.81 -22.22 25.60
N ILE A 19 -15.85 -22.85 26.30
CA ILE A 19 -16.05 -23.45 27.62
C ILE A 19 -15.87 -22.39 28.71
N VAL A 20 -16.67 -21.33 28.67
CA VAL A 20 -16.67 -20.27 29.70
C VAL A 20 -18.05 -20.17 30.33
N ASN A 21 -18.10 -19.63 31.55
CA ASN A 21 -19.37 -19.42 32.24
C ASN A 21 -20.26 -18.46 31.44
N GLU A 22 -21.59 -18.51 31.64
CA GLU A 22 -22.55 -17.67 30.90
C GLU A 22 -22.23 -16.15 30.98
N TYR A 23 -21.56 -15.74 32.06
CA TYR A 23 -21.08 -14.37 32.33
C TYR A 23 -19.87 -13.94 31.48
N GLU A 24 -19.14 -14.88 30.88
CA GLU A 24 -17.89 -14.66 30.13
C GLU A 24 -18.05 -14.97 28.63
N LYS A 25 -19.27 -15.27 28.18
CA LYS A 25 -19.56 -15.69 26.80
C LYS A 25 -19.17 -14.65 25.75
N CYS A 26 -19.15 -13.36 26.11
CA CYS A 26 -18.64 -12.30 25.23
C CYS A 26 -17.11 -12.35 25.04
N THR A 27 -16.36 -12.90 26.00
CA THR A 27 -14.90 -13.06 25.91
C THR A 27 -14.52 -14.05 24.81
N CYS A 28 -15.28 -15.14 24.65
CA CYS A 28 -15.09 -16.06 23.51
C CYS A 28 -15.28 -15.37 22.16
N CYS A 29 -16.27 -14.48 22.07
CA CYS A 29 -16.54 -13.74 20.85
C CYS A 29 -15.42 -12.75 20.52
N ASP A 30 -14.80 -12.17 21.53
CA ASP A 30 -13.58 -11.38 21.36
C ASP A 30 -12.44 -12.26 20.82
N TYR A 31 -12.21 -13.44 21.39
CA TYR A 31 -11.19 -14.37 20.88
C TYR A 31 -11.45 -14.82 19.45
N LEU A 32 -12.71 -15.08 19.07
CA LEU A 32 -13.09 -15.40 17.69
C LEU A 32 -12.75 -14.26 16.72
N LEU A 33 -13.02 -13.01 17.11
CA LEU A 33 -12.66 -11.85 16.32
C LEU A 33 -11.14 -11.71 16.20
N TYR A 34 -10.38 -11.88 17.29
CA TYR A 34 -8.92 -11.82 17.24
C TYR A 34 -8.29 -12.94 16.42
N TRP A 35 -8.87 -14.14 16.45
CA TRP A 35 -8.51 -15.23 15.56
C TRP A 35 -8.76 -14.83 14.09
N LEU A 36 -9.92 -14.22 13.80
CA LEU A 36 -10.23 -13.76 12.45
C LEU A 36 -9.29 -12.63 12.01
N TYR A 37 -8.97 -11.69 12.90
CA TYR A 37 -8.00 -10.60 12.65
C TYR A 37 -6.64 -11.17 12.29
N SER A 38 -6.22 -12.23 12.98
CA SER A 38 -5.00 -12.97 12.65
C SER A 38 -5.01 -13.52 11.23
N LYS A 39 -6.12 -14.15 10.82
CA LYS A 39 -6.27 -14.67 9.45
C LYS A 39 -6.34 -13.58 8.39
N ILE A 40 -7.01 -12.47 8.68
CA ILE A 40 -7.05 -11.30 7.80
C ILE A 40 -5.63 -10.76 7.56
N VAL A 41 -4.82 -10.66 8.62
CA VAL A 41 -3.45 -10.15 8.56
C VAL A 41 -2.50 -11.12 7.86
N GLU A 42 -2.60 -12.42 8.16
CA GLU A 42 -1.79 -13.49 7.56
C GLU A 42 -2.02 -13.60 6.04
N ASP A 43 -3.29 -13.60 5.63
CA ASP A 43 -3.67 -13.71 4.22
C ASP A 43 -3.62 -12.37 3.46
N ASN A 44 -3.23 -11.28 4.14
CA ASN A 44 -3.18 -9.91 3.61
C ASN A 44 -4.46 -9.53 2.82
N LEU A 45 -5.62 -9.80 3.42
CA LEU A 45 -6.89 -9.68 2.72
C LEU A 45 -7.22 -8.23 2.36
N ARG A 46 -7.84 -8.05 1.19
CA ARG A 46 -8.38 -6.75 0.77
C ARG A 46 -9.62 -6.40 1.59
N PHE A 47 -9.84 -5.11 1.84
CA PHE A 47 -10.98 -4.62 2.64
C PHE A 47 -12.34 -5.15 2.18
N ASN A 48 -12.62 -5.21 0.88
CA ASN A 48 -13.90 -5.73 0.38
C ASN A 48 -14.14 -7.18 0.83
N ILE A 49 -13.08 -7.99 0.85
CA ILE A 49 -13.12 -9.36 1.38
C ILE A 49 -13.33 -9.34 2.89
N ILE A 50 -12.62 -8.47 3.63
CA ILE A 50 -12.79 -8.30 5.08
C ILE A 50 -14.23 -7.88 5.43
N PHE A 51 -14.80 -6.93 4.69
CA PHE A 51 -16.16 -6.44 4.85
C PHE A 51 -17.19 -7.54 4.55
N MET A 52 -17.02 -8.28 3.45
CA MET A 52 -17.86 -9.45 3.16
C MET A 52 -17.79 -10.50 4.26
N ILE A 53 -16.58 -10.78 4.78
CA ILE A 53 -16.37 -11.69 5.90
C ILE A 53 -17.13 -11.17 7.13
N TYR A 54 -16.97 -9.91 7.52
CA TYR A 54 -17.66 -9.35 8.69
C TYR A 54 -19.17 -9.29 8.53
N ASN A 55 -19.71 -8.98 7.35
CA ASN A 55 -21.14 -8.98 7.11
C ASN A 55 -21.72 -10.40 7.21
N LYS A 56 -21.01 -11.39 6.65
CA LYS A 56 -21.42 -12.79 6.79
C LYS A 56 -21.24 -13.29 8.23
N LEU A 57 -20.22 -12.80 8.93
CA LEU A 57 -19.97 -13.09 10.34
C LEU A 57 -21.00 -12.42 11.26
N GLU A 58 -21.55 -11.27 10.89
CA GLU A 58 -22.51 -10.51 11.71
C GLU A 58 -23.73 -11.34 12.07
N THR A 59 -24.34 -11.99 11.07
CA THR A 59 -25.53 -12.82 11.27
C THR A 59 -25.19 -14.06 12.12
N LEU A 60 -23.99 -14.60 11.96
CA LEU A 60 -23.49 -15.74 12.70
C LEU A 60 -23.18 -15.38 14.16
N MET A 61 -22.53 -14.24 14.38
CA MET A 61 -22.20 -13.71 15.70
C MET A 61 -23.45 -13.35 16.50
N GLN A 62 -24.51 -12.86 15.85
CA GLN A 62 -25.79 -12.65 16.52
C GLN A 62 -26.36 -13.94 17.14
N ARG A 63 -26.02 -15.11 16.58
CA ARG A 63 -26.45 -16.42 17.09
C ARG A 63 -25.61 -16.89 18.29
N ILE A 64 -24.30 -16.69 18.24
CA ILE A 64 -23.36 -17.32 19.20
C ILE A 64 -22.85 -16.36 20.30
N CYS A 65 -22.99 -15.04 20.09
CA CYS A 65 -22.49 -13.98 20.96
C CYS A 65 -23.61 -13.26 21.73
N THR A 66 -24.38 -14.03 22.49
CA THR A 66 -25.46 -13.53 23.36
C THR A 66 -25.20 -13.96 24.80
N GLY A 67 -25.08 -13.00 25.72
CA GLY A 67 -24.97 -13.26 27.17
C GLY A 67 -26.07 -12.54 27.94
N LYS A 68 -26.79 -13.25 28.84
CA LYS A 68 -27.89 -12.72 29.69
C LYS A 68 -28.83 -11.71 29.00
N GLY A 69 -29.30 -12.02 27.80
CA GLY A 69 -30.23 -11.15 27.07
C GLY A 69 -29.65 -9.81 26.56
N LYS A 70 -28.33 -9.61 26.61
CA LYS A 70 -27.62 -8.50 25.97
C LYS A 70 -26.72 -9.00 24.83
N LYS A 71 -26.74 -8.27 23.71
CA LYS A 71 -25.88 -8.50 22.54
C LYS A 71 -24.45 -8.04 22.89
N CYS A 72 -23.44 -8.88 22.67
CA CYS A 72 -22.05 -8.47 22.88
C CYS A 72 -21.70 -7.31 21.92
N SER A 73 -21.08 -6.25 22.44
CA SER A 73 -20.61 -5.14 21.60
C SER A 73 -19.32 -5.54 20.88
N VAL A 74 -19.35 -5.49 19.55
CA VAL A 74 -18.29 -5.98 18.68
C VAL A 74 -17.88 -4.86 17.74
N ASN A 75 -16.74 -4.25 18.04
CA ASN A 75 -16.17 -3.21 17.20
C ASN A 75 -15.34 -3.86 16.10
N ARG A 76 -15.81 -3.76 14.86
CA ARG A 76 -15.12 -4.30 13.68
C ARG A 76 -13.94 -3.41 13.33
N VAL A 77 -12.76 -4.03 13.19
CA VAL A 77 -11.56 -3.33 12.72
C VAL A 77 -11.28 -3.74 11.30
N TYR A 78 -11.19 -2.77 10.41
CA TYR A 78 -11.06 -3.02 8.97
C TYR A 78 -9.67 -2.68 8.42
N ASP A 79 -8.96 -1.76 9.08
CA ASP A 79 -7.60 -1.38 8.68
C ASP A 79 -6.62 -2.50 9.07
N VAL A 80 -5.87 -3.01 8.08
CA VAL A 80 -4.92 -4.11 8.29
C VAL A 80 -3.71 -3.68 9.14
N LYS A 81 -3.30 -2.41 9.09
CA LYS A 81 -2.23 -1.87 9.95
C LYS A 81 -2.71 -1.78 11.41
N ASP A 82 -3.92 -1.31 11.66
CA ASP A 82 -4.53 -1.27 12.98
C ASP A 82 -4.82 -2.68 13.49
N LEU A 83 -5.30 -3.59 12.64
CA LEU A 83 -5.43 -5.02 12.98
C LEU A 83 -4.08 -5.61 13.41
N LYS A 84 -2.99 -5.26 12.72
CA LYS A 84 -1.63 -5.66 13.09
C LYS A 84 -1.23 -5.10 14.45
N LYS A 85 -1.39 -3.79 14.67
CA LYS A 85 -1.08 -3.13 15.95
C LYS A 85 -1.88 -3.73 17.11
N LYS A 86 -3.18 -3.90 16.90
CA LYS A 86 -4.13 -4.47 17.87
C LYS A 86 -3.76 -5.92 18.22
N LYS A 87 -3.48 -6.75 17.21
CA LYS A 87 -3.03 -8.13 17.40
C LYS A 87 -1.72 -8.19 18.19
N VAL A 88 -0.70 -7.44 17.77
CA VAL A 88 0.62 -7.44 18.41
C VAL A 88 0.53 -7.05 19.88
N LEU A 89 -0.26 -6.01 20.19
CA LEU A 89 -0.48 -5.56 21.56
C LEU A 89 -1.23 -6.63 22.38
N LEU A 90 -2.31 -7.18 21.84
CA LEU A 90 -3.10 -8.21 22.54
C LEU A 90 -2.31 -9.50 22.77
N ASP A 91 -1.60 -10.01 21.76
CA ASP A 91 -0.79 -11.23 21.87
C ASP A 91 0.25 -11.08 23.00
N PHE A 92 0.85 -9.89 23.12
CA PHE A 92 1.73 -9.58 24.24
C PHE A 92 0.99 -9.62 25.59
N LEU A 93 -0.15 -8.93 25.70
CA LEU A 93 -0.91 -8.83 26.95
C LEU A 93 -1.36 -10.20 27.45
N LEU A 94 -1.92 -11.03 26.56
CA LEU A 94 -2.38 -12.38 26.90
C LEU A 94 -1.23 -13.33 27.30
N ASN A 95 -0.03 -13.13 26.72
CA ASN A 95 1.14 -13.97 26.99
C ASN A 95 2.14 -13.36 27.96
N TYR A 96 1.81 -12.21 28.58
CA TYR A 96 2.75 -11.46 29.40
C TYR A 96 3.32 -12.30 30.55
N ASN A 97 2.50 -13.10 31.23
CA ASN A 97 2.95 -13.99 32.31
C ASN A 97 4.01 -15.01 31.86
N SER A 98 3.85 -15.56 30.66
CA SER A 98 4.82 -16.48 30.06
C SER A 98 6.13 -15.75 29.70
N ILE A 99 6.03 -14.53 29.16
CA ILE A 99 7.19 -13.67 28.86
C ILE A 99 7.94 -13.33 30.16
N LYS A 100 7.20 -12.94 31.20
CA LYS A 100 7.72 -12.59 32.53
C LYS A 100 8.49 -13.75 33.16
N ARG A 101 7.96 -14.98 33.12
CA ARG A 101 8.63 -16.18 33.63
C ARG A 101 9.93 -16.45 32.85
N LYS A 102 9.86 -16.44 31.51
CA LYS A 102 11.05 -16.66 30.67
C LYS A 102 12.12 -15.58 30.87
N LEU A 103 11.72 -14.34 31.12
CA LEU A 103 12.65 -13.24 31.43
C LEU A 103 13.45 -13.52 32.72
N GLN A 104 12.90 -14.27 33.68
CA GLN A 104 13.58 -14.67 34.92
C GLN A 104 14.58 -15.81 34.69
N GLU A 105 14.30 -16.72 33.77
CA GLU A 105 15.07 -17.95 33.53
C GLU A 105 16.16 -17.79 32.45
N SER A 106 16.24 -16.63 31.78
CA SER A 106 17.02 -16.44 30.56
C SER A 106 18.47 -15.97 30.75
N SER A 107 19.37 -16.44 29.88
CA SER A 107 20.73 -15.90 29.76
C SER A 107 20.72 -14.40 29.39
N ASN A 108 21.81 -13.68 29.67
CA ASN A 108 21.91 -12.23 29.42
C ASN A 108 21.53 -11.81 27.98
N GLU A 109 21.87 -12.63 26.97
CA GLU A 109 21.53 -12.34 25.58
C GLU A 109 20.02 -12.47 25.31
N ASN A 110 19.39 -13.52 25.82
CA ASN A 110 17.95 -13.75 25.67
C ASN A 110 17.14 -12.74 26.47
N LYS A 111 17.60 -12.39 27.67
CA LYS A 111 17.04 -11.31 28.49
C LYS A 111 17.00 -9.99 27.71
N ARG A 112 18.08 -9.64 27.00
CA ARG A 112 18.12 -8.45 26.12
C ARG A 112 17.07 -8.52 25.00
N LYS A 113 16.88 -9.68 24.37
CA LYS A 113 15.86 -9.86 23.30
C LYS A 113 14.44 -9.64 23.85
N TYR A 114 14.11 -10.24 25.01
CA TYR A 114 12.83 -10.02 25.67
C TYR A 114 12.62 -8.56 26.08
N CYS A 115 13.63 -7.91 26.66
CA CYS A 115 13.55 -6.50 27.02
C CYS A 115 13.35 -5.58 25.81
N ASN A 116 13.97 -5.89 24.66
CA ASN A 116 13.73 -5.15 23.42
C ASN A 116 12.30 -5.35 22.91
N TYR A 117 11.76 -6.57 23.00
CA TYR A 117 10.37 -6.83 22.62
C TYR A 117 9.36 -6.12 23.54
N ILE A 118 9.55 -6.19 24.86
CA ILE A 118 8.73 -5.46 25.83
C ILE A 118 8.77 -3.96 25.56
N TYR A 119 9.97 -3.42 25.32
CA TYR A 119 10.14 -2.00 24.97
C TYR A 119 9.34 -1.61 23.72
N TYR A 120 9.45 -2.40 22.64
CA TYR A 120 8.68 -2.18 21.41
C TYR A 120 7.15 -2.17 21.67
N ILE A 121 6.65 -3.05 22.53
CA ILE A 121 5.22 -3.06 22.87
C ILE A 121 4.81 -1.82 23.66
N PHE A 122 5.66 -1.33 24.56
CA PHE A 122 5.39 -0.12 25.32
C PHE A 122 5.38 1.12 24.41
N GLU A 123 6.28 1.20 23.44
CA GLU A 123 6.26 2.23 22.38
C GLU A 123 4.94 2.16 21.58
N LEU A 124 4.55 0.96 21.15
CA LEU A 124 3.29 0.73 20.43
C LEU A 124 2.07 1.17 21.24
N TYR A 125 2.02 0.86 22.54
CA TYR A 125 0.95 1.30 23.43
C TYR A 125 0.88 2.84 23.54
N ASN A 126 2.03 3.51 23.66
CA ASN A 126 2.07 4.97 23.66
C ASN A 126 1.61 5.59 22.34
N GLU A 127 2.00 4.99 21.21
CA GLU A 127 1.49 5.37 19.89
C GLU A 127 -0.04 5.28 19.87
N ILE A 128 -0.59 4.17 20.34
CA ILE A 128 -2.03 3.92 20.41
C ILE A 128 -2.75 4.95 21.31
N ILE A 129 -2.23 5.27 22.50
CA ILE A 129 -2.85 6.28 23.38
C ILE A 129 -2.86 7.66 22.72
N LYS A 130 -1.77 8.05 22.03
CA LYS A 130 -1.66 9.35 21.35
C LYS A 130 -2.75 9.56 20.30
N THR A 131 -3.23 8.50 19.64
CA THR A 131 -4.26 8.61 18.59
C THR A 131 -5.65 8.97 19.11
N GLN A 132 -5.91 8.92 20.43
CA GLN A 132 -7.25 9.08 21.04
C GLN A 132 -8.33 8.17 20.45
N SER A 133 -7.95 7.12 19.72
CA SER A 133 -8.89 6.24 19.01
C SER A 133 -9.59 5.28 19.97
N VAL A 134 -10.92 5.22 19.95
CA VAL A 134 -11.76 4.24 20.69
C VAL A 134 -11.54 2.79 20.24
N LEU A 135 -10.78 2.57 19.16
CA LEU A 135 -10.53 1.27 18.56
C LEU A 135 -9.81 0.29 19.49
N TYR A 136 -8.96 0.81 20.38
CA TYR A 136 -8.04 0.04 21.21
C TYR A 136 -8.45 -0.03 22.67
N ASP A 137 -9.70 0.31 23.00
CA ASP A 137 -10.10 0.51 24.40
C ASP A 137 -9.92 -0.76 25.25
N LYS A 138 -10.24 -1.95 24.70
CA LYS A 138 -10.00 -3.23 25.38
C LYS A 138 -8.52 -3.47 25.66
N GLU A 139 -7.65 -3.26 24.68
CA GLU A 139 -6.21 -3.44 24.88
C GLU A 139 -5.62 -2.39 25.81
N LYS A 140 -6.15 -1.16 25.78
CA LYS A 140 -5.72 -0.11 26.71
C LYS A 140 -6.11 -0.45 28.14
N GLU A 141 -7.33 -0.93 28.35
CA GLU A 141 -7.81 -1.38 29.65
C GLU A 141 -6.95 -2.54 30.16
N LEU A 142 -6.78 -3.60 29.38
CA LEU A 142 -5.91 -4.74 29.73
C LEU A 142 -4.47 -4.32 30.01
N PHE A 143 -3.90 -3.42 29.21
CA PHE A 143 -2.54 -2.91 29.45
C PHE A 143 -2.47 -2.17 30.79
N LYS A 144 -3.44 -1.31 31.09
CA LYS A 144 -3.52 -0.60 32.37
C LYS A 144 -3.77 -1.56 33.54
N GLU A 145 -4.57 -2.60 33.38
CA GLU A 145 -4.78 -3.60 34.44
C GLU A 145 -3.45 -4.31 34.80
N ILE A 146 -2.65 -4.66 33.79
CA ILE A 146 -1.37 -5.35 34.00
C ILE A 146 -0.30 -4.40 34.57
N PHE A 147 -0.20 -3.16 34.06
CA PHE A 147 0.95 -2.28 34.34
C PHE A 147 0.63 -1.04 35.20
N ASN A 148 -0.64 -0.70 35.40
CA ASN A 148 -1.14 0.46 36.16
C ASN A 148 -2.15 0.09 37.26
N GLY A 149 -2.43 -1.21 37.48
CA GLY A 149 -3.23 -1.67 38.62
C GLY A 149 -2.53 -1.37 39.96
N ASP A 150 -3.17 -1.71 41.09
CA ASP A 150 -2.77 -1.40 42.50
C ASP A 150 -1.37 -1.87 42.96
N LYS A 151 -0.48 -2.22 42.04
CA LYS A 151 0.93 -2.54 42.28
C LYS A 151 1.80 -1.92 41.19
N ASN A 152 2.32 -0.72 41.45
CA ASN A 152 3.50 -0.18 40.74
C ASN A 152 4.68 -1.19 40.73
N ASP A 153 4.67 -2.19 41.62
CA ASP A 153 5.62 -3.29 41.71
C ASP A 153 5.88 -4.02 40.38
N GLU A 154 4.87 -4.21 39.52
CA GLU A 154 5.06 -4.97 38.28
C GLU A 154 5.90 -4.18 37.26
N LEU A 155 5.53 -2.91 37.06
CA LEU A 155 6.23 -1.99 36.18
C LEU A 155 7.66 -1.71 36.71
N ASP A 156 7.81 -1.54 38.02
CA ASP A 156 9.09 -1.37 38.68
C ASP A 156 9.98 -2.61 38.57
N SER A 157 9.39 -3.81 38.71
CA SER A 157 10.09 -5.09 38.53
C SER A 157 10.59 -5.25 37.10
N LEU A 158 9.77 -4.91 36.10
CA LEU A 158 10.18 -4.89 34.70
C LEU A 158 11.29 -3.89 34.44
N ASN A 159 11.19 -2.67 34.99
CA ASN A 159 12.18 -1.62 34.78
C ASN A 159 13.54 -1.99 35.40
N LYS A 160 13.56 -2.63 36.57
CA LYS A 160 14.79 -3.19 37.18
C LYS A 160 15.39 -4.33 36.34
N LYS A 161 14.56 -5.14 35.69
CA LYS A 161 15.03 -6.24 34.84
C LYS A 161 15.53 -5.75 33.48
N CYS A 162 14.88 -4.75 32.91
CA CYS A 162 15.17 -4.17 31.60
C CYS A 162 15.80 -2.78 31.75
N LEU A 163 17.01 -2.77 32.34
CA LEU A 163 17.77 -1.55 32.59
C LEU A 163 17.99 -0.74 31.31
N GLY A 164 17.91 0.58 31.42
CA GLY A 164 18.11 1.50 30.29
C GLY A 164 17.01 1.43 29.24
N LYS A 165 15.78 1.07 29.63
CA LYS A 165 14.57 1.20 28.79
C LYS A 165 13.55 2.18 29.34
N CYS A 166 13.63 2.57 30.62
CA CYS A 166 12.73 3.53 31.28
C CYS A 166 11.23 3.22 31.09
N LEU A 167 10.87 1.95 31.26
CA LEU A 167 9.50 1.46 31.04
C LEU A 167 8.46 2.16 31.94
N ASN A 168 8.90 2.60 33.12
CA ASN A 168 8.10 3.33 34.09
C ASN A 168 7.56 4.69 33.60
N LEU A 169 8.08 5.24 32.50
CA LEU A 169 7.61 6.50 31.92
C LEU A 169 6.35 6.36 31.06
N VAL A 170 5.86 5.14 30.82
CA VAL A 170 4.70 4.86 29.95
C VAL A 170 3.41 5.56 30.34
N PHE A 171 3.24 5.94 31.61
CA PHE A 171 2.07 6.69 32.09
C PHE A 171 2.37 8.18 32.39
N ASN A 172 3.59 8.66 32.16
CA ASN A 172 3.97 10.04 32.46
C ASN A 172 3.75 10.96 31.27
N GLU A 173 2.75 11.85 31.36
CA GLU A 173 2.39 12.78 30.29
C GLU A 173 3.48 13.84 29.96
N LYS A 174 4.40 14.12 30.89
CA LYS A 174 5.40 15.20 30.79
C LYS A 174 6.76 14.78 30.22
N ASN A 175 7.09 13.48 30.20
CA ASN A 175 8.39 12.97 29.75
C ASN A 175 8.18 11.86 28.69
N LYS A 176 7.93 12.25 27.44
CA LYS A 176 7.59 11.33 26.33
C LYS A 176 8.79 10.65 25.63
N ILE A 177 10.00 10.77 26.17
CA ILE A 177 11.20 10.13 25.59
C ILE A 177 11.59 8.98 26.52
N PHE A 178 11.38 7.74 26.08
CA PHE A 178 11.95 6.60 26.79
C PHE A 178 13.47 6.64 26.66
N CYS A 179 14.17 6.30 27.74
CA CYS A 179 15.62 6.30 27.75
C CYS A 179 16.12 5.16 26.86
N TYR A 180 16.43 5.46 25.61
CA TYR A 180 17.42 4.74 24.83
C TYR A 180 18.29 5.79 24.15
N GLU A 181 19.60 5.73 24.40
CA GLU A 181 20.56 6.68 23.86
C GLU A 181 20.52 6.71 22.33
N LYS A 182 20.69 7.93 21.80
CA LYS A 182 20.81 8.31 20.39
C LYS A 182 21.54 7.25 19.54
N LYS A 183 20.76 6.52 18.72
CA LYS A 183 21.00 6.32 17.27
C LYS A 183 19.82 5.57 16.64
N GLN A 184 18.72 6.28 16.36
CA GLN A 184 17.82 5.96 15.24
C GLN A 184 16.96 7.20 14.90
N THR A 185 17.45 7.99 13.95
CA THR A 185 16.88 9.24 13.42
C THR A 185 15.67 9.04 12.49
N LYS A 186 14.84 8.00 12.70
CA LYS A 186 13.68 7.72 11.81
C LYS A 186 12.30 7.86 12.45
N VAL A 187 12.19 7.96 13.77
CA VAL A 187 10.88 7.94 14.47
C VAL A 187 10.38 9.35 14.82
N ASP A 188 11.29 10.28 15.11
CA ASP A 188 10.94 11.67 15.49
C ASP A 188 10.32 12.48 14.33
N ASP A 189 10.58 12.09 13.08
CA ASP A 189 10.03 12.74 11.88
C ASP A 189 8.53 12.42 11.66
N TYR A 190 8.07 11.26 12.15
CA TYR A 190 6.70 10.79 11.96
C TYR A 190 5.71 11.54 12.87
N VAL A 191 6.13 11.93 14.07
CA VAL A 191 5.29 12.61 15.08
C VAL A 191 5.06 14.08 14.73
N HIS A 192 6.01 14.72 14.04
CA HIS A 192 5.85 16.11 13.56
C HIS A 192 4.92 16.21 12.34
N LYS A 193 4.80 15.15 11.55
CA LYS A 193 3.92 15.03 10.37
C LYS A 193 2.43 15.10 10.69
N LEU A 194 2.02 14.61 11.86
CA LEU A 194 0.62 14.41 12.25
C LEU A 194 -0.13 15.69 12.67
N PHE A 195 0.54 16.84 12.82
CA PHE A 195 -0.09 18.09 13.28
C PHE A 195 0.36 19.37 12.54
N LYS A 196 0.76 19.29 11.26
CA LYS A 196 0.85 20.51 10.44
C LYS A 196 -0.57 20.99 10.09
N LEU A 197 -1.08 21.98 10.81
CA LEU A 197 -2.24 22.78 10.40
C LEU A 197 -1.88 23.53 9.11
N ARG A 198 -2.09 22.91 7.95
CA ARG A 198 -1.86 23.55 6.65
C ARG A 198 -2.99 24.52 6.33
N LYS A 199 -2.63 25.66 5.75
CA LYS A 199 -3.63 26.63 5.26
C LYS A 199 -4.48 25.94 4.18
N PRO A 200 -5.82 25.98 4.27
CA PRO A 200 -6.66 25.33 3.27
C PRO A 200 -6.45 25.99 1.90
N LEU A 201 -6.17 25.16 0.90
CA LEU A 201 -6.15 25.57 -0.51
C LEU A 201 -7.54 26.10 -0.91
N ASN A 202 -7.58 27.24 -1.61
CA ASN A 202 -8.83 27.78 -2.14
C ASN A 202 -9.14 27.15 -3.51
N TYR A 203 -9.93 26.07 -3.52
CA TYR A 203 -10.29 25.33 -4.73
C TYR A 203 -11.17 26.10 -5.71
N ASP A 204 -11.89 27.14 -5.29
CA ASP A 204 -12.70 27.94 -6.21
C ASP A 204 -11.86 28.60 -7.30
N ASN A 205 -10.56 28.77 -7.04
CA ASN A 205 -9.59 29.32 -7.97
C ASN A 205 -8.99 28.33 -8.97
N LEU A 206 -9.35 27.03 -8.90
CA LEU A 206 -8.79 25.95 -9.72
C LEU A 206 -9.83 25.24 -10.62
N LYS A 207 -11.00 25.86 -10.82
CA LYS A 207 -12.12 25.28 -11.59
C LYS A 207 -11.80 25.01 -13.05
N GLU A 208 -10.77 25.67 -13.60
CA GLU A 208 -10.34 25.46 -14.98
C GLU A 208 -9.52 24.18 -15.18
N LEU A 209 -8.99 23.58 -14.11
CA LEU A 209 -8.14 22.40 -14.19
C LEU A 209 -8.93 21.15 -14.67
N PRO A 210 -8.29 20.25 -15.41
CA PRO A 210 -8.91 19.00 -15.88
C PRO A 210 -9.60 18.20 -14.77
N SER A 211 -8.97 18.04 -13.61
CA SER A 211 -9.55 17.29 -12.48
C SER A 211 -10.84 17.94 -11.97
N SER A 212 -10.89 19.27 -11.84
CA SER A 212 -12.08 19.99 -11.37
C SER A 212 -13.28 19.74 -12.27
N LYS A 213 -13.08 19.74 -13.59
CA LYS A 213 -14.16 19.45 -14.56
C LYS A 213 -14.71 18.03 -14.43
N ILE A 214 -13.91 17.07 -13.97
CA ILE A 214 -14.37 15.70 -13.69
C ILE A 214 -15.23 15.70 -12.42
N TYR A 215 -14.80 16.40 -11.37
CA TYR A 215 -15.57 16.52 -10.14
C TYR A 215 -16.90 17.24 -10.33
N ASP A 216 -16.96 18.26 -11.17
CA ASP A 216 -18.20 18.95 -11.52
C ASP A 216 -19.21 17.99 -12.15
N GLU A 217 -18.76 17.10 -13.05
CA GLU A 217 -19.63 16.07 -13.66
C GLU A 217 -20.17 15.08 -12.63
N LEU A 218 -19.32 14.64 -11.68
CA LEU A 218 -19.74 13.74 -10.60
C LEU A 218 -20.72 14.41 -9.64
N SER A 219 -20.58 15.72 -9.44
CA SER A 219 -21.37 16.54 -8.53
C SER A 219 -22.71 17.03 -9.08
N LYS A 220 -22.95 16.94 -10.41
CA LYS A 220 -24.22 17.34 -11.04
C LYS A 220 -25.41 16.79 -10.27
N ASP A 221 -26.46 17.58 -10.12
CA ASP A 221 -27.66 17.13 -9.40
C ASP A 221 -28.36 15.99 -10.14
N GLU A 222 -29.07 15.16 -9.36
CA GLU A 222 -29.86 14.05 -9.88
C GLU A 222 -31.32 14.26 -9.49
N ASN A 223 -32.14 14.54 -10.51
CA ASN A 223 -33.59 14.78 -10.37
C ASN A 223 -34.40 13.52 -10.70
N ASP A 224 -33.78 12.49 -11.29
CA ASP A 224 -34.39 11.21 -11.59
C ASP A 224 -34.66 10.44 -10.29
N THR A 225 -35.93 10.11 -10.09
CA THR A 225 -36.40 9.29 -8.96
C THR A 225 -35.96 7.82 -9.04
N THR A 226 -35.43 7.37 -10.18
CA THR A 226 -34.97 5.99 -10.41
C THR A 226 -33.95 5.53 -9.36
N TYR A 227 -33.09 6.44 -8.90
CA TYR A 227 -32.04 6.11 -7.92
C TYR A 227 -32.52 6.14 -6.47
N ASP A 228 -33.73 6.66 -6.23
CA ASP A 228 -34.30 6.76 -4.90
C ASP A 228 -34.40 5.39 -4.21
N LYS A 229 -34.66 4.32 -4.96
CA LYS A 229 -34.80 2.96 -4.41
C LYS A 229 -33.57 2.48 -3.63
N TYR A 230 -32.39 3.00 -3.94
CA TYR A 230 -31.14 2.62 -3.26
C TYR A 230 -30.90 3.40 -1.97
N CYS A 231 -31.59 4.52 -1.79
CA CYS A 231 -31.29 5.53 -0.77
C CYS A 231 -32.47 5.81 0.17
N LYS A 232 -33.72 5.60 -0.27
CA LYS A 232 -34.93 5.81 0.54
C LYS A 232 -34.92 4.89 1.77
N ASP A 233 -35.40 5.44 2.89
CA ASP A 233 -35.58 4.76 4.18
C ASP A 233 -34.31 4.20 4.84
N LYS A 234 -33.12 4.40 4.25
CA LYS A 234 -31.85 3.98 4.84
C LYS A 234 -31.27 4.94 5.88
N PHE A 235 -31.76 6.19 5.92
CA PHE A 235 -31.29 7.24 6.83
C PHE A 235 -32.38 7.63 7.85
N ASN A 236 -32.15 7.36 9.13
CA ASN A 236 -33.09 7.66 10.22
C ASN A 236 -32.65 8.92 11.00
N SER A 237 -33.51 9.93 10.98
CA SER A 237 -33.53 11.18 11.78
C SER A 237 -32.43 12.25 11.57
N ASN A 238 -32.90 13.51 11.40
CA ASN A 238 -32.22 14.83 11.50
C ASN A 238 -31.81 15.49 10.17
N GLN A 239 -31.54 16.81 10.21
CA GLN A 239 -31.34 17.73 9.06
C GLN A 239 -30.26 17.28 8.05
N GLN A 240 -29.26 16.50 8.50
CA GLN A 240 -28.26 15.83 7.67
C GLN A 240 -28.85 14.76 6.73
N LYS A 241 -30.07 14.26 7.00
CA LYS A 241 -30.78 13.25 6.21
C LYS A 241 -30.95 13.69 4.76
N THR A 242 -31.25 14.96 4.51
CA THR A 242 -31.48 15.47 3.15
C THR A 242 -30.18 15.49 2.34
N ASP A 243 -29.10 16.05 2.90
CA ASP A 243 -27.79 16.11 2.23
C ASP A 243 -27.23 14.71 1.96
N LEU A 244 -27.38 13.80 2.92
CA LEU A 244 -26.96 12.40 2.80
C LEU A 244 -27.78 11.63 1.77
N THR A 245 -29.09 11.86 1.72
CA THR A 245 -29.97 11.24 0.73
C THR A 245 -29.61 11.74 -0.67
N ASN A 246 -29.38 13.05 -0.83
CA ASN A 246 -28.98 13.65 -2.09
C ASN A 246 -27.61 13.14 -2.56
N LEU A 247 -26.62 13.07 -1.64
CA LEU A 247 -25.32 12.49 -1.93
C LEU A 247 -25.44 11.01 -2.35
N CYS A 248 -26.24 10.22 -1.63
CA CYS A 248 -26.51 8.83 -1.96
C CYS A 248 -27.07 8.69 -3.38
N LYS A 249 -28.01 9.56 -3.80
CA LYS A 249 -28.55 9.55 -5.17
C LYS A 249 -27.48 9.83 -6.22
N LYS A 250 -26.64 10.85 -6.01
CA LYS A 250 -25.53 11.19 -6.92
C LYS A 250 -24.54 10.02 -7.05
N ILE A 251 -24.18 9.41 -5.91
CA ILE A 251 -23.35 8.20 -5.85
C ILE A 251 -24.01 7.06 -6.64
N ALA A 252 -25.30 6.81 -6.40
CA ALA A 252 -26.03 5.72 -7.03
C ALA A 252 -26.10 5.87 -8.55
N ARG A 253 -26.38 7.08 -9.04
CA ARG A 253 -26.32 7.42 -10.47
C ARG A 253 -24.94 7.15 -11.05
N ASN A 254 -23.89 7.72 -10.44
CA ASN A 254 -22.53 7.61 -10.95
C ASN A 254 -22.08 6.13 -11.07
N VAL A 255 -22.50 5.28 -10.12
CA VAL A 255 -22.19 3.84 -10.15
C VAL A 255 -23.07 3.07 -11.13
N LYS A 256 -24.40 3.28 -11.14
CA LYS A 256 -25.31 2.58 -12.06
C LYS A 256 -25.00 2.88 -13.53
N THR A 257 -24.52 4.10 -13.82
CA THR A 257 -24.06 4.52 -15.15
C THR A 257 -22.62 4.12 -15.46
N LYS A 258 -21.94 3.44 -14.53
CA LYS A 258 -20.53 3.01 -14.65
C LYS A 258 -19.58 4.16 -15.00
N LEU A 259 -19.77 5.32 -14.37
CA LEU A 259 -18.95 6.52 -14.58
C LEU A 259 -18.88 6.95 -16.06
N SER A 260 -19.96 6.74 -16.83
CA SER A 260 -20.01 7.07 -18.25
C SER A 260 -19.86 8.59 -18.49
N SER A 261 -20.36 9.42 -17.58
CA SER A 261 -20.28 10.90 -17.65
C SER A 261 -18.85 11.44 -17.70
N ILE A 262 -17.87 10.68 -17.18
CA ILE A 262 -16.46 11.07 -17.14
C ILE A 262 -15.57 10.25 -18.08
N LYS A 263 -16.15 9.33 -18.87
CA LYS A 263 -15.41 8.42 -19.77
C LYS A 263 -14.61 9.14 -20.86
N GLU A 264 -15.14 10.23 -21.41
CA GLU A 264 -14.45 11.05 -22.41
C GLU A 264 -13.34 11.92 -21.79
N LYS A 265 -13.44 12.24 -20.49
CA LYS A 265 -12.49 13.10 -19.77
C LYS A 265 -11.33 12.30 -19.18
N GLU A 266 -11.57 11.07 -18.74
CA GLU A 266 -10.56 10.13 -18.25
C GLU A 266 -10.80 8.75 -18.85
N LYS A 267 -9.89 8.33 -19.75
CA LYS A 267 -10.00 7.07 -20.49
C LYS A 267 -9.64 5.88 -19.62
N ASN A 268 -8.70 6.05 -18.68
CA ASN A 268 -8.26 4.99 -17.80
C ASN A 268 -9.37 4.64 -16.79
N TYR A 269 -9.80 3.37 -16.77
CA TYR A 269 -10.87 2.90 -15.88
C TYR A 269 -10.51 3.06 -14.39
N ASN A 270 -9.29 2.68 -14.01
CA ASN A 270 -8.84 2.76 -12.62
C ASN A 270 -8.81 4.21 -12.13
N ASP A 271 -8.38 5.13 -12.99
CA ASP A 271 -8.36 6.56 -12.66
C ASP A 271 -9.76 7.15 -12.52
N ARG A 272 -10.72 6.73 -13.37
CA ARG A 272 -12.14 7.09 -13.18
C ARG A 272 -12.65 6.63 -11.80
N CYS A 273 -12.31 5.41 -11.40
CA CYS A 273 -12.65 4.92 -10.07
C CYS A 273 -11.98 5.73 -8.96
N LEU A 274 -10.71 6.13 -9.11
CA LEU A 274 -10.02 6.99 -8.15
C LEU A 274 -10.67 8.37 -8.02
N TYR A 275 -11.00 9.02 -9.14
CA TYR A 275 -11.77 10.27 -9.14
C TYR A 275 -13.09 10.12 -8.37
N PHE A 276 -13.85 9.06 -8.68
CA PHE A 276 -15.12 8.78 -7.99
C PHE A 276 -14.94 8.57 -6.48
N ASN A 277 -13.92 7.83 -6.06
CA ASN A 277 -13.66 7.59 -4.64
C ASN A 277 -13.26 8.89 -3.91
N TYR A 278 -12.32 9.66 -4.45
CA TYR A 278 -11.89 10.91 -3.84
C TYR A 278 -13.01 11.94 -3.77
N TRP A 279 -13.82 12.05 -4.83
CA TRP A 279 -15.03 12.87 -4.84
C TRP A 279 -15.99 12.46 -3.73
N THR A 280 -16.30 11.16 -3.62
CA THR A 280 -17.20 10.63 -2.59
C THR A 280 -16.73 10.99 -1.19
N TYR A 281 -15.42 10.84 -0.92
CA TYR A 281 -14.84 11.18 0.37
C TYR A 281 -14.88 12.67 0.67
N GLU A 282 -14.64 13.52 -0.33
CA GLU A 282 -14.74 14.97 -0.18
C GLU A 282 -16.18 15.40 0.15
N GLU A 283 -17.17 14.85 -0.54
CA GLU A 283 -18.59 15.13 -0.28
C GLU A 283 -19.02 14.68 1.12
N ILE A 284 -18.59 13.49 1.56
CA ILE A 284 -18.82 13.03 2.95
C ILE A 284 -18.14 13.97 3.95
N ARG A 285 -16.91 14.41 3.67
CA ARG A 285 -16.16 15.33 4.54
C ARG A 285 -16.91 16.66 4.73
N LYS A 286 -17.50 17.20 3.65
CA LYS A 286 -18.28 18.45 3.69
C LYS A 286 -19.47 18.36 4.66
N ILE A 287 -20.06 17.17 4.82
CA ILE A 287 -21.20 16.93 5.71
C ILE A 287 -20.75 16.79 7.17
N TYR A 288 -19.61 16.15 7.45
CA TYR A 288 -19.22 15.77 8.81
C TYR A 288 -18.23 16.72 9.52
N SER A 289 -17.68 17.72 8.84
CA SER A 289 -16.86 18.85 9.37
C SER A 289 -15.64 18.53 10.28
N ASN A 290 -15.45 17.30 10.76
CA ASN A 290 -14.35 16.90 11.65
C ASN A 290 -13.29 16.09 10.90
N ASN A 291 -12.07 16.62 10.80
CA ASN A 291 -10.96 16.05 10.03
C ASN A 291 -10.32 14.79 10.66
N ALA A 292 -10.59 14.52 11.96
CA ALA A 292 -9.92 13.46 12.73
C ALA A 292 -10.62 12.09 12.64
N ASN A 293 -11.85 12.03 12.11
CA ASN A 293 -12.58 10.77 12.01
C ASN A 293 -12.12 9.99 10.77
N TYR A 294 -11.74 8.73 10.97
CA TYR A 294 -11.64 7.78 9.86
C TYR A 294 -12.99 7.62 9.17
N ILE A 295 -12.98 7.56 7.85
CA ILE A 295 -14.21 7.51 7.04
C ILE A 295 -15.12 6.35 7.45
N TYR A 296 -14.55 5.19 7.78
CA TYR A 296 -15.29 4.00 8.18
C TYR A 296 -15.93 4.09 9.58
N ASN A 297 -15.51 5.04 10.41
CA ASN A 297 -16.12 5.28 11.73
C ASN A 297 -17.39 6.14 11.63
N ILE A 298 -17.71 6.65 10.44
CA ILE A 298 -18.92 7.44 10.21
C ILE A 298 -20.07 6.45 9.95
N PRO A 299 -21.11 6.37 10.80
CA PRO A 299 -22.21 5.40 10.64
C PRO A 299 -22.87 5.46 9.26
N THR A 300 -22.96 6.66 8.70
CA THR A 300 -23.47 6.91 7.34
C THR A 300 -22.61 6.32 6.23
N PHE A 301 -21.29 6.24 6.42
CA PHE A 301 -20.44 5.60 5.42
C PHE A 301 -20.84 4.14 5.21
N THR A 302 -21.17 3.42 6.28
CA THR A 302 -21.73 2.05 6.19
C THR A 302 -23.04 2.01 5.41
N ILE A 303 -23.90 3.01 5.57
CA ILE A 303 -25.17 3.11 4.81
C ILE A 303 -24.89 3.30 3.31
N ILE A 304 -23.98 4.21 2.96
CA ILE A 304 -23.55 4.46 1.58
C ILE A 304 -22.92 3.20 0.97
N LEU A 305 -22.06 2.50 1.74
CA LEU A 305 -21.45 1.23 1.31
C LEU A 305 -22.51 0.16 1.02
N ASN A 306 -23.53 0.04 1.86
CA ASN A 306 -24.63 -0.91 1.64
C ASN A 306 -25.43 -0.57 0.39
N ALA A 307 -25.77 0.71 0.17
CA ALA A 307 -26.45 1.15 -1.05
C ALA A 307 -25.61 0.85 -2.31
N LEU A 308 -24.30 1.09 -2.25
CA LEU A 308 -23.36 0.75 -3.31
C LEU A 308 -23.32 -0.75 -3.58
N GLN A 309 -23.28 -1.57 -2.54
CA GLN A 309 -23.29 -3.03 -2.67
C GLN A 309 -24.57 -3.52 -3.37
N ASP A 310 -25.73 -2.96 -3.01
CA ASP A 310 -27.00 -3.32 -3.66
C ASP A 310 -26.98 -3.01 -5.16
N ILE A 311 -26.45 -1.84 -5.54
CA ILE A 311 -26.31 -1.44 -6.94
C ILE A 311 -25.36 -2.37 -7.68
N TYR A 312 -24.19 -2.67 -7.10
CA TYR A 312 -23.23 -3.57 -7.73
C TYR A 312 -23.78 -5.00 -7.88
N ASN A 313 -24.55 -5.49 -6.90
CA ASN A 313 -25.21 -6.78 -7.01
C ASN A 313 -26.22 -6.77 -8.17
N GLU A 314 -27.01 -5.69 -8.32
CA GLU A 314 -27.94 -5.53 -9.45
C GLU A 314 -27.20 -5.51 -10.79
N ILE A 315 -26.17 -4.66 -10.94
CA ILE A 315 -25.34 -4.58 -12.16
C ILE A 315 -24.72 -5.94 -12.50
N THR A 316 -24.15 -6.61 -11.50
CA THR A 316 -23.49 -7.91 -11.68
C THR A 316 -24.49 -8.97 -12.12
N ASN A 317 -25.68 -9.02 -11.49
CA ASN A 317 -26.71 -9.98 -11.86
C ASN A 317 -27.21 -9.74 -13.30
N ASP A 318 -27.42 -8.48 -13.68
CA ASP A 318 -27.83 -8.10 -15.04
C ASP A 318 -26.75 -8.52 -16.07
N GLU A 319 -25.48 -8.20 -15.82
CA GLU A 319 -24.35 -8.56 -16.68
C GLU A 319 -24.19 -10.07 -16.82
N VAL A 320 -24.19 -10.80 -15.70
CA VAL A 320 -24.06 -12.25 -15.66
C VAL A 320 -25.20 -12.89 -16.43
N GLY A 321 -26.43 -12.39 -16.28
CA GLY A 321 -27.59 -12.87 -17.03
C GLY A 321 -27.41 -12.72 -18.55
N ILE A 322 -27.05 -11.51 -19.01
CA ILE A 322 -26.82 -11.21 -20.43
C ILE A 322 -25.67 -12.06 -20.99
N LYS A 323 -24.55 -12.12 -20.28
CA LYS A 323 -23.35 -12.83 -20.74
C LYS A 323 -23.53 -14.35 -20.70
N SER A 324 -24.22 -14.89 -19.70
CA SER A 324 -24.58 -16.30 -19.64
C SER A 324 -25.46 -16.69 -20.83
N LYS A 325 -26.44 -15.86 -21.19
CA LYS A 325 -27.26 -16.07 -22.39
C LYS A 325 -26.42 -16.05 -23.67
N ALA A 326 -25.54 -15.06 -23.83
CA ALA A 326 -24.64 -14.98 -24.99
C ALA A 326 -23.66 -16.17 -25.09
N LEU A 327 -23.19 -16.68 -23.95
CA LEU A 327 -22.38 -17.90 -23.89
C LEU A 327 -23.18 -19.12 -24.33
N ASN A 328 -24.41 -19.29 -23.82
CA ASN A 328 -25.30 -20.38 -24.18
C ASN A 328 -25.62 -20.35 -25.68
N ASP A 329 -25.89 -19.18 -26.27
CA ASP A 329 -26.13 -19.04 -27.70
C ASP A 329 -24.92 -19.48 -28.54
N GLN A 330 -23.70 -19.13 -28.10
CA GLN A 330 -22.46 -19.59 -28.75
C GLN A 330 -22.25 -21.10 -28.61
N ILE A 331 -22.51 -21.68 -27.44
CA ILE A 331 -22.42 -23.13 -27.20
C ILE A 331 -23.44 -23.86 -28.10
N ASN A 332 -24.69 -23.38 -28.16
CA ASN A 332 -25.74 -23.95 -29.00
C ASN A 332 -25.37 -23.91 -30.49
N LYS A 333 -24.72 -22.83 -30.94
CA LYS A 333 -24.19 -22.74 -32.31
C LYS A 333 -23.12 -23.81 -32.58
N ILE A 334 -22.17 -24.02 -31.66
CA ILE A 334 -21.13 -25.06 -31.79
C ILE A 334 -21.76 -26.46 -31.85
N ILE A 335 -22.77 -26.72 -31.01
CA ILE A 335 -23.50 -27.99 -31.01
C ILE A 335 -24.20 -28.21 -32.35
N LYS A 336 -24.81 -27.15 -32.92
CA LYS A 336 -25.46 -27.22 -34.24
C LYS A 336 -24.45 -27.48 -35.37
N GLU A 337 -23.33 -26.77 -35.37
CA GLU A 337 -22.23 -27.00 -36.34
C GLU A 337 -21.70 -28.44 -36.27
N SER A 338 -21.66 -29.04 -35.09
CA SER A 338 -21.27 -30.44 -34.92
C SER A 338 -22.31 -31.40 -35.49
N LYS A 339 -23.61 -31.15 -35.27
CA LYS A 339 -24.70 -31.93 -35.88
C LYS A 339 -24.68 -31.88 -37.41
N ASP A 340 -24.30 -30.74 -37.98
CA ASP A 340 -24.16 -30.54 -39.43
C ASP A 340 -22.85 -31.13 -40.00
N GLY A 341 -22.02 -31.80 -39.19
CA GLY A 341 -20.74 -32.39 -39.58
C GLY A 341 -19.62 -31.37 -39.84
N LYS A 342 -19.85 -30.09 -39.54
CA LYS A 342 -18.89 -28.98 -39.77
C LYS A 342 -17.90 -28.81 -38.62
N GLU A 343 -18.25 -29.25 -37.41
CA GLU A 343 -17.39 -29.22 -36.23
C GLU A 343 -17.05 -30.64 -35.75
N LYS A 344 -15.78 -31.02 -35.85
CA LYS A 344 -15.30 -32.36 -35.53
C LYS A 344 -14.98 -32.56 -34.04
N ASN A 345 -14.68 -31.48 -33.30
CA ASN A 345 -14.30 -31.54 -31.89
C ASN A 345 -15.07 -30.49 -31.04
N PRO A 346 -16.40 -30.60 -30.93
CA PRO A 346 -17.22 -29.61 -30.22
C PRO A 346 -16.85 -29.47 -28.74
N GLY A 347 -16.49 -30.56 -28.07
CA GLY A 347 -16.12 -30.56 -26.65
C GLY A 347 -14.87 -29.72 -26.34
N LEU A 348 -13.85 -29.80 -27.21
CA LEU A 348 -12.63 -28.99 -27.07
C LEU A 348 -12.95 -27.50 -27.24
N LYS A 349 -13.72 -27.16 -28.27
CA LYS A 349 -14.10 -25.77 -28.61
C LYS A 349 -14.97 -25.14 -27.51
N ILE A 350 -15.92 -25.89 -26.96
CA ILE A 350 -16.74 -25.46 -25.82
C ILE A 350 -15.87 -25.24 -24.57
N ASN A 351 -14.97 -26.17 -24.25
CA ASN A 351 -14.07 -26.01 -23.10
C ASN A 351 -13.15 -24.79 -23.23
N THR A 352 -12.58 -24.55 -24.41
CA THR A 352 -11.78 -23.36 -24.67
C THR A 352 -12.61 -22.08 -24.55
N LEU A 353 -13.85 -22.08 -25.07
CA LEU A 353 -14.77 -20.95 -24.95
C LEU A 353 -15.07 -20.63 -23.48
N ILE A 354 -15.49 -21.62 -22.70
CA ILE A 354 -15.82 -21.45 -21.27
C ILE A 354 -14.60 -20.92 -20.50
N LYS A 355 -13.41 -21.49 -20.72
CA LYS A 355 -12.18 -21.09 -20.01
C LYS A 355 -11.80 -19.63 -20.23
N ASN A 356 -12.11 -19.07 -21.40
CA ASN A 356 -11.76 -17.71 -21.77
C ASN A 356 -12.90 -16.71 -21.58
N PHE A 357 -14.10 -17.18 -21.21
CA PHE A 357 -15.28 -16.33 -21.11
C PHE A 357 -15.31 -15.58 -19.77
N LYS A 358 -15.33 -14.24 -19.83
CA LYS A 358 -15.47 -13.38 -18.64
C LYS A 358 -16.94 -13.02 -18.42
N LEU A 359 -17.48 -13.43 -17.27
CA LEU A 359 -18.86 -13.17 -16.85
C LEU A 359 -19.15 -11.71 -16.43
N THR A 360 -18.12 -10.93 -16.11
CA THR A 360 -18.19 -9.50 -15.84
C THR A 360 -17.00 -8.80 -16.49
N GLU A 361 -17.15 -7.55 -16.92
CA GLU A 361 -16.03 -6.76 -17.50
C GLU A 361 -15.41 -5.77 -16.52
N ASP A 362 -16.21 -5.29 -15.58
CA ASP A 362 -15.85 -4.16 -14.73
C ASP A 362 -15.63 -4.63 -13.28
N GLU A 363 -14.45 -4.38 -12.73
CA GLU A 363 -14.25 -4.46 -11.28
C GLU A 363 -14.97 -3.26 -10.63
N PRO A 364 -15.80 -3.46 -9.59
CA PRO A 364 -16.44 -2.36 -8.88
C PRO A 364 -15.44 -1.26 -8.52
N CYS A 365 -15.76 0.00 -8.83
CA CYS A 365 -14.87 1.15 -8.57
C CYS A 365 -14.60 1.41 -7.07
N LEU A 366 -15.22 0.63 -6.19
CA LEU A 366 -15.12 0.80 -4.75
C LEU A 366 -13.76 0.33 -4.23
N TYR A 367 -12.77 1.20 -4.32
CA TYR A 367 -11.53 1.06 -3.59
C TYR A 367 -11.71 1.70 -2.22
N ASN A 368 -11.55 0.91 -1.17
CA ASN A 368 -11.39 1.49 0.16
C ASN A 368 -10.00 2.15 0.23
N VAL A 369 -9.97 3.47 0.18
CA VAL A 369 -8.81 4.22 0.66
C VAL A 369 -8.96 4.27 2.17
N VAL A 370 -8.17 3.48 2.87
CA VAL A 370 -8.15 3.51 4.33
C VAL A 370 -7.36 4.75 4.72
N CYS A 371 -8.08 5.84 4.95
CA CYS A 371 -7.51 7.12 5.33
C CYS A 371 -8.42 7.88 6.29
N GLY A 372 -7.82 8.73 7.12
CA GLY A 372 -8.56 9.78 7.84
C GLY A 372 -9.13 10.79 6.84
N LEU A 373 -10.26 11.46 7.16
CA LEU A 373 -10.86 12.45 6.24
C LEU A 373 -9.85 13.53 5.77
N GLY A 374 -8.90 13.93 6.62
CA GLY A 374 -7.79 14.81 6.25
C GLY A 374 -6.78 14.17 5.29
N GLU A 375 -6.34 12.95 5.58
CA GLU A 375 -5.40 12.19 4.75
C GLU A 375 -5.99 11.88 3.36
N CYS A 376 -7.28 11.51 3.28
CA CYS A 376 -7.94 11.28 2.00
C CYS A 376 -7.96 12.53 1.12
N LYS A 377 -8.04 13.72 1.74
CA LYS A 377 -7.97 14.99 1.05
C LYS A 377 -6.55 15.23 0.50
N GLU A 378 -5.52 15.00 1.30
CA GLU A 378 -4.12 15.14 0.85
C GLU A 378 -3.80 14.17 -0.30
N MET A 379 -4.25 12.92 -0.18
CA MET A 379 -4.12 11.92 -1.25
C MET A 379 -4.84 12.37 -2.53
N LYS A 380 -6.05 12.93 -2.39
CA LYS A 380 -6.79 13.51 -3.53
C LYS A 380 -5.97 14.64 -4.17
N ASP A 381 -5.44 15.57 -3.38
CA ASP A 381 -4.72 16.73 -3.88
C ASP A 381 -3.43 16.36 -4.62
N LEU A 382 -2.72 15.34 -4.10
CA LEU A 382 -1.57 14.73 -4.78
C LEU A 382 -1.99 14.05 -6.08
N PHE A 383 -3.04 13.23 -6.05
CA PHE A 383 -3.58 12.60 -7.26
C PHE A 383 -3.96 13.64 -8.34
N ASP A 384 -4.68 14.69 -7.94
CA ASP A 384 -5.09 15.81 -8.80
C ASP A 384 -3.87 16.52 -9.39
N TYR A 385 -2.81 16.73 -8.60
CA TYR A 385 -1.57 17.31 -9.08
C TYR A 385 -0.98 16.51 -10.24
N PHE A 386 -0.83 15.19 -10.08
CA PHE A 386 -0.28 14.36 -11.16
C PHE A 386 -1.20 14.28 -12.38
N LYS A 387 -2.50 14.51 -12.21
CA LYS A 387 -3.49 14.56 -13.30
C LYS A 387 -3.54 15.90 -14.01
N ASN A 388 -3.25 16.98 -13.30
CA ASN A 388 -3.24 18.34 -13.83
C ASN A 388 -1.85 18.77 -14.34
N TYR A 389 -0.79 18.03 -14.01
CA TYR A 389 0.60 18.39 -14.31
C TYR A 389 0.81 18.80 -15.76
N ASP A 390 0.42 17.95 -16.72
CA ASP A 390 0.60 18.22 -18.16
C ASP A 390 -0.20 19.43 -18.64
N TYR A 391 -1.36 19.70 -18.04
CA TYR A 391 -2.15 20.88 -18.35
C TYR A 391 -1.47 22.16 -17.84
N ILE A 392 -0.99 22.14 -16.60
CA ILE A 392 -0.38 23.32 -15.97
C ILE A 392 0.97 23.64 -16.62
N ILE A 393 1.80 22.62 -16.85
CA ILE A 393 3.15 22.80 -17.38
C ILE A 393 3.18 23.30 -18.84
N ASN A 394 2.12 23.02 -19.60
CA ASN A 394 1.97 23.45 -20.98
C ASN A 394 1.08 24.70 -21.13
N CYS A 395 0.56 25.22 -20.02
CA CYS A 395 -0.22 26.45 -20.05
C CYS A 395 0.71 27.61 -20.43
N ASN A 396 0.40 28.33 -21.51
CA ASN A 396 1.14 29.55 -21.85
C ASN A 396 0.72 30.66 -20.89
N ILE A 397 1.50 30.85 -19.82
CA ILE A 397 1.18 31.74 -18.69
C ILE A 397 1.53 33.20 -18.97
N SER A 398 2.16 33.49 -20.12
CA SER A 398 2.71 34.80 -20.47
C SER A 398 1.69 35.96 -20.51
N THR A 399 0.38 35.70 -20.46
CA THR A 399 -0.66 36.73 -20.62
C THR A 399 -1.58 36.95 -19.41
N ASP A 400 -1.50 36.16 -18.33
CA ASP A 400 -2.41 36.30 -17.17
C ASP A 400 -1.67 36.18 -15.82
N ARG A 401 -1.30 37.34 -15.25
CA ARG A 401 -0.63 37.47 -13.95
C ARG A 401 -1.44 36.90 -12.77
N ARG A 402 -2.78 36.93 -12.85
CA ARG A 402 -3.65 36.38 -11.78
C ARG A 402 -3.64 34.85 -11.82
N LYS A 403 -3.60 34.26 -13.01
CA LYS A 403 -3.51 32.80 -13.20
C LYS A 403 -2.15 32.25 -12.73
N TYR A 404 -1.07 32.97 -13.02
CA TYR A 404 0.28 32.67 -12.52
C TYR A 404 0.31 32.56 -10.99
N GLN A 405 -0.19 33.57 -10.28
CA GLN A 405 -0.13 33.61 -8.81
C GLN A 405 -0.88 32.43 -8.19
N LYS A 406 -2.04 32.05 -8.75
CA LYS A 406 -2.83 30.90 -8.32
C LYS A 406 -2.08 29.57 -8.48
N TYR A 407 -1.38 29.37 -9.59
CA TYR A 407 -0.61 28.14 -9.81
C TYR A 407 0.63 28.08 -8.94
N CYS A 408 1.29 29.22 -8.68
CA CYS A 408 2.38 29.26 -7.70
C CYS A 408 1.91 28.91 -6.29
N GLU A 409 0.77 29.44 -5.84
CA GLU A 409 0.16 29.05 -4.55
C GLU A 409 -0.20 27.56 -4.51
N TYR A 410 -0.79 27.03 -5.57
CA TYR A 410 -1.12 25.61 -5.70
C TYR A 410 0.11 24.71 -5.63
N VAL A 411 1.14 25.00 -6.41
CA VAL A 411 2.38 24.22 -6.45
C VAL A 411 3.11 24.28 -5.12
N THR A 412 3.10 25.42 -4.44
CA THR A 412 3.69 25.57 -3.11
C THR A 412 3.00 24.66 -2.09
N TYR A 413 1.66 24.65 -2.09
CA TYR A 413 0.89 23.72 -1.25
C TYR A 413 1.19 22.25 -1.56
N ILE A 414 1.23 21.88 -2.84
CA ILE A 414 1.55 20.51 -3.26
C ILE A 414 2.97 20.12 -2.88
N ASN A 415 3.93 21.05 -2.90
CA ASN A 415 5.32 20.77 -2.52
C ASN A 415 5.45 20.29 -1.07
N GLU A 416 4.67 20.88 -0.15
CA GLU A 416 4.60 20.43 1.23
C GLU A 416 4.06 18.99 1.31
N LEU A 417 2.96 18.69 0.61
CA LEU A 417 2.42 17.32 0.57
C LEU A 417 3.39 16.34 -0.09
N TYR A 418 4.05 16.74 -1.16
CA TYR A 418 4.98 15.88 -1.88
C TYR A 418 6.17 15.49 -1.00
N ASP A 419 6.73 16.46 -0.25
CA ASP A 419 7.77 16.24 0.76
C ASP A 419 7.34 15.27 1.85
N ASP A 420 6.10 15.39 2.31
CA ASP A 420 5.57 14.49 3.34
C ASP A 420 5.42 13.05 2.79
N TYR A 421 4.94 12.85 1.57
CA TYR A 421 4.64 11.49 1.10
C TYR A 421 5.82 10.79 0.40
N ILE A 422 6.81 11.51 -0.14
CA ILE A 422 7.89 10.92 -0.95
C ILE A 422 8.67 9.83 -0.20
N GLY A 423 8.94 10.03 1.10
CA GLY A 423 9.70 9.08 1.92
C GLY A 423 8.99 7.74 2.15
N GLU A 424 7.65 7.75 2.17
CA GLU A 424 6.83 6.56 2.39
C GLU A 424 6.41 5.91 1.08
N CYS A 425 6.18 6.73 0.06
CA CYS A 425 5.62 6.30 -1.21
C CYS A 425 6.67 5.92 -2.26
N CYS A 426 7.94 6.27 -2.07
CA CYS A 426 8.98 6.01 -3.07
C CYS A 426 10.12 5.13 -2.57
N THR A 427 10.56 4.23 -3.45
CA THR A 427 11.80 3.46 -3.27
C THR A 427 12.67 3.67 -4.48
N TYR A 428 13.90 4.14 -4.25
CA TYR A 428 14.88 4.37 -5.31
C TYR A 428 16.00 3.33 -5.25
N PHE A 429 16.60 3.10 -6.40
CA PHE A 429 17.74 2.20 -6.62
C PHE A 429 18.88 2.98 -7.26
N MET A 430 20.12 2.51 -7.09
CA MET A 430 21.31 3.21 -7.59
C MET A 430 21.34 3.40 -9.11
N ASN A 431 20.65 2.53 -9.86
CA ASN A 431 20.53 2.62 -11.31
C ASN A 431 19.43 3.60 -11.79
N SER A 432 18.98 4.51 -10.92
CA SER A 432 17.86 5.43 -11.18
C SER A 432 16.49 4.75 -11.37
N ALA A 433 16.39 3.43 -11.18
CA ALA A 433 15.10 2.77 -11.11
C ALA A 433 14.37 3.20 -9.83
N HIS A 434 13.04 3.17 -9.89
CA HIS A 434 12.18 3.49 -8.76
C HIS A 434 10.95 2.59 -8.74
N VAL A 435 10.34 2.48 -7.56
CA VAL A 435 9.07 1.78 -7.34
C VAL A 435 8.12 2.69 -6.59
N ASP A 436 6.94 2.87 -7.18
CA ASP A 436 5.80 3.57 -6.57
C ASP A 436 5.11 2.63 -5.57
N ARG A 437 5.27 2.90 -4.27
CA ARG A 437 4.55 2.17 -3.20
C ARG A 437 3.11 2.64 -3.02
N CYS A 438 2.80 3.86 -3.48
CA CYS A 438 1.48 4.48 -3.42
C CYS A 438 0.92 4.79 -4.83
N PRO A 439 0.86 3.82 -5.75
CA PRO A 439 0.61 4.08 -7.18
C PRO A 439 -0.78 4.66 -7.50
N LYS A 440 -1.69 4.70 -6.52
CA LYS A 440 -3.03 5.27 -6.65
C LYS A 440 -3.04 6.80 -6.61
N PHE A 441 -2.07 7.43 -5.95
CA PHE A 441 -2.09 8.88 -5.75
C PHE A 441 -0.73 9.55 -5.77
N PHE A 442 0.36 8.78 -5.77
CA PHE A 442 1.72 9.29 -5.77
C PHE A 442 2.52 8.70 -6.93
N LYS A 443 3.37 9.51 -7.56
CA LYS A 443 4.32 9.09 -8.60
C LYS A 443 5.74 9.50 -8.19
N CYS A 444 6.69 8.57 -8.28
CA CYS A 444 8.08 8.80 -7.87
C CYS A 444 8.99 9.27 -9.00
N ASP A 445 8.50 9.32 -10.24
CA ASP A 445 9.28 9.87 -11.35
C ASP A 445 9.65 11.34 -11.07
N GLU A 446 10.96 11.64 -11.08
CA GLU A 446 11.53 12.95 -10.76
C GLU A 446 10.92 14.09 -11.56
N LYS A 447 10.40 13.83 -12.77
CA LYS A 447 9.74 14.86 -13.57
C LYS A 447 8.58 15.52 -12.80
N TYR A 448 7.87 14.77 -11.97
CA TYR A 448 6.75 15.28 -11.20
C TYR A 448 7.16 15.97 -9.90
N ASN A 449 8.45 16.17 -9.62
CA ASN A 449 8.87 17.00 -8.50
C ASN A 449 8.25 18.41 -8.63
N PRO A 450 7.51 18.92 -7.62
CA PRO A 450 6.84 20.22 -7.70
C PRO A 450 7.80 21.38 -7.99
N TYR A 451 9.08 21.26 -7.66
CA TYR A 451 10.11 22.22 -8.05
C TYR A 451 10.19 22.46 -9.56
N ASN A 452 10.03 21.40 -10.37
CA ASN A 452 10.08 21.53 -11.83
C ASN A 452 8.96 22.40 -12.36
N LEU A 453 7.75 22.24 -11.79
CA LEU A 453 6.60 23.05 -12.15
C LEU A 453 6.78 24.48 -11.63
N TYR A 454 7.19 24.65 -10.37
CA TYR A 454 7.45 25.95 -9.76
C TYR A 454 8.45 26.79 -10.56
N SER A 455 9.58 26.18 -10.93
CA SER A 455 10.65 26.78 -11.72
C SER A 455 10.16 27.16 -13.13
N LYS A 456 9.46 26.24 -13.81
CA LYS A 456 8.94 26.49 -15.17
C LYS A 456 7.84 27.55 -15.21
N LEU A 457 7.01 27.63 -14.17
CA LEU A 457 6.02 28.71 -14.03
C LEU A 457 6.70 30.06 -13.82
N GLY A 458 7.94 30.09 -13.32
CA GLY A 458 8.69 31.31 -13.01
C GLY A 458 8.25 31.95 -11.70
N CYS A 459 7.74 31.16 -10.74
CA CYS A 459 7.29 31.60 -9.41
C CYS A 459 8.47 32.26 -8.66
N LYS A 460 8.59 33.59 -8.69
CA LYS A 460 9.57 34.36 -7.93
C LYS A 460 8.80 35.51 -7.28
N ASP A 461 8.69 35.49 -5.96
CA ASP A 461 8.14 36.60 -5.19
C ASP A 461 9.27 37.51 -4.70
N GLU A 462 9.22 38.80 -5.03
CA GLU A 462 10.18 39.84 -4.59
C GLU A 462 10.23 40.05 -3.06
N LYS A 463 9.43 39.31 -2.27
CA LYS A 463 9.20 39.58 -0.84
C LYS A 463 9.33 38.39 0.11
N LYS A 464 9.73 37.20 -0.35
CA LYS A 464 9.97 36.06 0.54
C LYS A 464 11.20 35.27 0.11
N ASP A 465 12.31 35.62 0.73
CA ASP A 465 13.59 34.91 0.67
C ASP A 465 13.58 33.69 1.63
N ASP A 466 12.47 32.94 1.65
CA ASP A 466 12.45 31.59 2.20
C ASP A 466 12.36 30.66 0.98
N ASP A 467 13.54 30.22 0.51
CA ASP A 467 13.73 29.39 -0.68
C ASP A 467 12.69 28.25 -0.74
N PHE A 468 11.93 28.18 -1.84
CA PHE A 468 11.05 27.05 -2.12
C PHE A 468 11.83 25.74 -1.91
N LYS A 469 11.41 24.95 -0.91
CA LYS A 469 12.13 23.73 -0.51
C LYS A 469 12.20 22.75 -1.68
N ILE A 470 13.42 22.45 -2.13
CA ILE A 470 13.64 21.35 -3.08
C ILE A 470 13.46 20.03 -2.32
N VAL A 471 12.45 19.26 -2.70
CA VAL A 471 12.22 17.93 -2.13
C VAL A 471 13.22 16.95 -2.72
N HIS A 472 14.03 16.34 -1.86
CA HIS A 472 15.04 15.36 -2.26
C HIS A 472 14.48 13.94 -2.23
N ASN A 473 14.95 13.11 -3.16
CA ASN A 473 14.60 11.70 -3.20
C ASN A 473 15.18 10.95 -1.98
N PRO A 474 14.45 9.97 -1.43
CA PRO A 474 15.01 8.99 -0.49
C PRO A 474 16.27 8.33 -1.02
N GLY A 475 17.22 8.07 -0.12
CA GLY A 475 18.45 7.37 -0.46
C GLY A 475 18.19 5.97 -1.05
N PRO A 476 18.97 5.51 -2.04
CA PRO A 476 18.79 4.20 -2.66
C PRO A 476 18.89 3.05 -1.65
N ILE A 477 17.94 2.11 -1.71
CA ILE A 477 17.90 1.01 -0.73
C ILE A 477 18.96 -0.07 -0.97
N ASP A 478 19.47 -0.16 -2.19
CA ASP A 478 20.46 -1.14 -2.63
C ASP A 478 21.90 -0.63 -2.53
N TYR A 479 22.10 0.63 -2.11
CA TYR A 479 23.42 1.25 -1.99
C TYR A 479 24.38 0.41 -1.16
N GLU A 480 23.95 -0.07 0.01
CA GLU A 480 24.79 -0.87 0.91
C GLU A 480 25.14 -2.24 0.31
N VAL A 481 24.18 -2.88 -0.37
CA VAL A 481 24.38 -4.17 -1.02
C VAL A 481 25.40 -4.02 -2.14
N ILE A 482 25.22 -3.03 -3.02
CA ILE A 482 26.14 -2.74 -4.12
C ILE A 482 27.55 -2.44 -3.59
N LEU A 483 27.66 -1.63 -2.54
CA LEU A 483 28.95 -1.27 -1.95
C LEU A 483 29.65 -2.49 -1.33
N LYS A 484 28.92 -3.39 -0.67
CA LYS A 484 29.46 -4.65 -0.14
C LYS A 484 29.86 -5.61 -1.26
N SER A 485 29.04 -5.75 -2.30
CA SER A 485 29.34 -6.56 -3.47
C SER A 485 30.58 -6.06 -4.20
N ALA A 486 30.73 -4.75 -4.37
CA ALA A 486 31.92 -4.15 -4.96
C ALA A 486 33.18 -4.40 -4.12
N LYS A 487 33.10 -4.27 -2.78
CA LYS A 487 34.20 -4.61 -1.86
C LYS A 487 34.55 -6.10 -1.90
N SER A 488 33.55 -6.97 -1.92
CA SER A 488 33.75 -8.42 -2.06
C SER A 488 34.44 -8.75 -3.37
N PHE A 489 33.96 -8.17 -4.48
CA PHE A 489 34.55 -8.36 -5.80
C PHE A 489 36.01 -7.87 -5.85
N SER A 490 36.30 -6.68 -5.30
CA SER A 490 37.67 -6.18 -5.19
C SER A 490 38.56 -7.09 -4.34
N SER A 491 38.06 -7.59 -3.21
CA SER A 491 38.79 -8.53 -2.35
C SER A 491 39.06 -9.86 -3.07
N THR A 492 38.08 -10.43 -3.77
CA THR A 492 38.24 -11.67 -4.54
C THR A 492 39.19 -11.47 -5.72
N SER A 493 39.10 -10.34 -6.43
CA SER A 493 40.02 -9.98 -7.52
C SER A 493 41.45 -9.84 -7.01
N ASN A 494 41.65 -9.17 -5.88
CA ASN A 494 42.98 -9.04 -5.27
C ASN A 494 43.53 -10.39 -4.80
N HIS A 495 42.66 -11.29 -4.32
CA HIS A 495 43.07 -12.65 -3.95
C HIS A 495 43.46 -13.49 -5.17
N LEU A 496 42.73 -13.38 -6.29
CA LEU A 496 43.07 -14.07 -7.54
C LEU A 496 44.36 -13.54 -8.17
N LEU A 497 44.58 -12.23 -8.15
CA LEU A 497 45.79 -11.59 -8.69
C LEU A 497 47.03 -11.84 -7.82
N ASN A 498 46.86 -12.13 -6.53
CA ASN A 498 47.95 -12.49 -5.61
C ASN A 498 48.07 -13.99 -5.36
N ASP A 499 47.25 -14.82 -5.99
CA ASP A 499 47.34 -16.26 -5.86
C ASP A 499 48.51 -16.77 -6.70
N THR A 500 49.57 -17.21 -6.01
CA THR A 500 50.78 -17.77 -6.61
C THR A 500 50.47 -18.90 -7.58
N PHE A 501 49.47 -19.74 -7.31
CA PHE A 501 49.06 -20.82 -8.22
C PHE A 501 48.43 -20.26 -9.50
N PHE A 502 47.57 -19.25 -9.40
CA PHE A 502 46.93 -18.63 -10.57
C PHE A 502 47.96 -17.89 -11.45
N ILE A 503 48.89 -17.15 -10.84
CA ILE A 503 49.99 -16.48 -11.55
C ILE A 503 50.87 -17.50 -12.27
N ILE A 504 51.33 -18.54 -11.57
CA ILE A 504 52.20 -19.58 -12.15
C ILE A 504 51.48 -20.31 -13.29
N THR A 505 50.22 -20.71 -13.07
CA THR A 505 49.43 -21.42 -14.08
C THR A 505 49.24 -20.55 -15.32
N SER A 506 48.89 -19.26 -15.15
CA SER A 506 48.75 -18.31 -16.25
C SER A 506 50.05 -18.09 -17.02
N ALA A 507 51.19 -17.99 -16.33
CA ALA A 507 52.51 -17.89 -16.95
C ALA A 507 52.86 -19.17 -17.75
N ILE A 508 52.58 -20.36 -17.20
CA ILE A 508 52.79 -21.64 -17.89
C ILE A 508 51.94 -21.71 -19.17
N TRP A 509 50.65 -21.35 -19.10
CA TRP A 509 49.79 -21.31 -20.29
C TRP A 509 50.26 -20.29 -21.33
N GLY A 510 50.77 -19.14 -20.90
CA GLY A 510 51.40 -18.16 -21.77
C GLY A 510 52.62 -18.73 -22.51
N VAL A 511 53.51 -19.42 -21.78
CA VAL A 511 54.70 -20.08 -22.37
C VAL A 511 54.30 -21.21 -23.32
N ILE A 512 53.34 -22.06 -22.94
CA ILE A 512 52.81 -23.13 -23.81
C ILE A 512 52.23 -22.54 -25.09
N GLY A 513 51.46 -21.44 -24.99
CA GLY A 513 50.92 -20.74 -26.15
C GLY A 513 52.01 -20.22 -27.08
N ILE A 514 53.05 -19.59 -26.54
CA ILE A 514 54.21 -19.11 -27.32
C ILE A 514 54.94 -20.27 -27.99
N LEU A 515 55.21 -21.36 -27.27
CA LEU A 515 55.86 -22.55 -27.82
C LEU A 515 55.02 -23.22 -28.92
N PHE A 516 53.69 -23.24 -28.75
CA PHE A 516 52.77 -23.75 -29.77
C PHE A 516 52.80 -22.89 -31.04
N LEU A 517 52.81 -21.56 -30.90
CA LEU A 517 52.98 -20.65 -32.03
C LEU A 517 54.34 -20.84 -32.71
N TYR A 518 55.41 -21.04 -31.94
CA TYR A 518 56.74 -21.31 -32.48
C TYR A 518 56.80 -22.65 -33.22
N PHE A 519 56.13 -23.68 -32.70
CA PHE A 519 55.99 -24.98 -33.35
C PHE A 519 55.23 -24.87 -34.68
N LEU A 520 54.10 -24.14 -34.71
CA LEU A 520 53.36 -23.88 -35.94
C LEU A 520 54.22 -23.12 -36.96
N TYR A 521 54.93 -22.09 -36.52
CA TYR A 521 55.85 -21.32 -37.37
C TYR A 521 56.97 -22.20 -37.94
N TYR A 522 57.62 -23.01 -37.11
CA TYR A 522 58.67 -23.93 -37.52
C TYR A 522 58.13 -24.96 -38.53
N LYS A 523 56.97 -25.55 -38.28
CA LYS A 523 56.33 -26.54 -39.16
C LYS A 523 56.02 -25.94 -40.54
N VAL A 524 55.47 -24.72 -40.57
CA VAL A 524 55.20 -24.00 -41.83
C VAL A 524 56.51 -23.74 -42.61
N ILE A 525 57.60 -23.35 -41.93
CA ILE A 525 58.90 -23.12 -42.59
C ILE A 525 59.51 -24.42 -43.13
N THR A 526 59.40 -25.52 -42.38
CA THR A 526 60.00 -26.80 -42.82
C THR A 526 59.24 -27.44 -43.97
N GLU A 527 57.92 -27.29 -44.05
CA GLU A 527 57.13 -27.70 -45.23
C GLU A 527 57.36 -26.80 -46.46
N TYR A 528 57.69 -25.51 -46.28
CA TYR A 528 57.88 -24.54 -47.37
C TYR A 528 59.33 -24.23 -47.73
N LYS A 529 60.24 -25.21 -47.62
CA LYS A 529 61.64 -25.05 -48.03
C LYS A 529 61.87 -24.93 -49.57
N LYS A 530 60.86 -24.54 -50.35
CA LYS A 530 60.95 -24.41 -51.81
C LYS A 530 60.43 -23.10 -52.42
N ASN A 531 59.98 -22.10 -51.66
CA ASN A 531 59.66 -20.77 -52.21
C ASN A 531 59.88 -19.64 -51.18
N SER A 532 60.93 -18.84 -51.40
CA SER A 532 61.44 -17.80 -50.49
C SER A 532 60.44 -16.65 -50.21
N GLU A 533 59.61 -16.26 -51.19
CA GLU A 533 58.72 -15.09 -51.05
C GLU A 533 57.54 -15.31 -50.09
N TYR A 534 56.95 -16.51 -50.08
CA TYR A 534 55.74 -16.78 -49.28
C TYR A 534 56.03 -16.77 -47.78
N VAL A 535 57.21 -17.23 -47.37
CA VAL A 535 57.65 -17.26 -45.97
C VAL A 535 57.86 -15.84 -45.42
N ILE A 536 58.37 -14.91 -46.25
CA ILE A 536 58.58 -13.50 -45.87
C ILE A 536 57.23 -12.76 -45.70
N ILE A 537 56.24 -13.06 -46.54
CA ILE A 537 54.91 -12.46 -46.43
C ILE A 537 54.18 -12.96 -45.17
N LEU A 538 54.22 -14.27 -44.91
CA LEU A 538 53.52 -14.86 -43.77
C LEU A 538 54.15 -14.42 -42.43
N SER A 539 55.47 -14.33 -42.35
CA SER A 539 56.18 -13.83 -41.15
C SER A 539 55.85 -12.36 -40.85
N LYS A 540 55.73 -11.50 -41.87
CA LYS A 540 55.27 -10.12 -41.69
C LYS A 540 53.82 -10.02 -41.17
N ILE A 541 52.93 -10.90 -41.63
CA ILE A 541 51.53 -10.93 -41.18
C ILE A 541 51.47 -11.37 -39.71
N LEU A 542 52.17 -12.44 -39.34
CA LEU A 542 52.21 -12.94 -37.96
C LEU A 542 52.84 -11.93 -37.00
N PHE A 543 53.91 -11.24 -37.41
CA PHE A 543 54.53 -10.19 -36.60
C PHE A 543 53.60 -8.99 -36.39
N ASN A 544 52.86 -8.56 -37.43
CA ASN A 544 51.87 -7.50 -37.30
C ASN A 544 50.67 -7.90 -36.44
N MET A 545 50.24 -9.17 -36.48
CA MET A 545 49.20 -9.69 -35.60
C MET A 545 49.66 -9.71 -34.14
N TYR A 546 50.91 -10.08 -33.88
CA TYR A 546 51.51 -10.05 -32.54
C TYR A 546 51.62 -8.63 -31.98
N LEU A 547 52.08 -7.66 -32.78
CA LEU A 547 52.13 -6.24 -32.39
C LEU A 547 50.74 -5.66 -32.09
N LYS A 548 49.70 -6.12 -32.79
CA LYS A 548 48.30 -5.74 -32.53
C LYS A 548 47.71 -6.35 -31.25
N PHE A 549 48.33 -7.38 -30.69
CA PHE A 549 47.87 -8.05 -29.47
C PHE A 549 48.55 -7.48 -28.21
N LEU A 550 49.68 -6.78 -28.37
CA LEU A 550 50.42 -6.14 -27.28
C LEU A 550 50.03 -4.67 -27.03
N ASN A 551 49.36 -4.04 -27.99
CA ASN A 551 48.69 -2.74 -27.84
C ASN A 551 47.20 -2.96 -27.57
#